data_AF-A0A447MZ65-F1
#
_entry.id   AF-A0A447MZ65-F1
#
_cell.length_a   1.000
_cell.length_b   1.000
_cell.length_c   1.000
_cell.angle_alpha   90.00
_cell.angle_beta   90.00
_cell.angle_gamma   90.00
#
_symmetry.space_group_name_H-M   'P 1'
#
loop_
_entity.id
_entity.type
_entity.pdbx_description
1 polymer ?
#
loop_
_entity_poly.entity_id
_entity_poly.type
_entity_poly.pdbx_seq_one_letter_code
_entity_poly.pdbx_strand_id
1 'polypeptide(L)'
;MNSYGHSLTTSTSISAPEQVLDFSYKMPLLKNPLEQYYLVQGGFKRTDLNDTEQDSTTLAVSRYWDLSSGWQRAINLRWSFDHFYPGERHQHHPCCSTRA
;
A
#
# COMPACT_ATOMS: atom_id res chain seq x y z
N MET A 1 20.32 0.68 8.03
CA MET A 1 20.70 2.05 7.60
C MET A 1 22.08 1.98 6.96
N ASN A 2 22.34 2.71 5.87
CA ASN A 2 23.65 2.70 5.21
C ASN A 2 24.51 3.94 5.58
N SER A 3 25.74 4.03 5.06
CA SER A 3 26.67 5.15 5.30
C SER A 3 26.17 6.50 4.79
N TYR A 4 25.22 6.52 3.86
CA TYR A 4 24.55 7.72 3.37
C TYR A 4 23.30 8.10 4.20
N GLY A 5 23.01 7.36 5.27
CA GLY A 5 21.84 7.57 6.12
C GLY A 5 20.53 7.04 5.54
N HIS A 6 20.56 6.31 4.42
CA HIS A 6 19.36 5.74 3.83
C HIS A 6 18.83 4.61 4.72
N SER A 7 17.51 4.52 4.83
CA SER A 7 16.84 3.45 5.56
C SER A 7 15.73 2.82 4.71
N LEU A 8 15.57 1.50 4.86
CA LEU A 8 14.48 0.74 4.28
C LEU A 8 13.64 0.19 5.44
N THR A 9 12.33 0.39 5.36
CA THR A 9 11.34 -0.19 6.24
C THR A 9 10.42 -1.07 5.40
N THR A 10 10.19 -2.29 5.86
CA THR A 10 9.20 -3.19 5.29
C THR A 10 8.17 -3.49 6.38
N SER A 11 6.89 -3.35 6.04
CA SER A 11 5.79 -3.69 6.94
C SER A 11 4.84 -4.64 6.26
N THR A 12 4.36 -5.63 7.01
CA THR A 12 3.38 -6.60 6.53
C THR A 12 2.27 -6.71 7.56
N SER A 13 1.03 -6.78 7.09
CA SER A 13 -0.15 -7.03 7.91
C SER A 13 -0.95 -8.13 7.25
N ILE A 14 -1.25 -9.20 7.98
CA ILE A 14 -1.94 -10.38 7.45
C ILE A 14 -3.14 -10.66 8.35
N SER A 15 -4.32 -10.67 7.74
CA SER A 15 -5.58 -11.06 8.35
C SER A 15 -6.36 -11.93 7.38
N ALA A 16 -7.44 -12.57 7.85
CA ALA A 16 -8.30 -13.39 7.00
C ALA A 16 -8.83 -12.61 5.78
N PRO A 17 -9.40 -11.39 5.93
CA PRO A 17 -9.94 -10.67 4.79
C PRO A 17 -8.94 -9.75 4.06
N GLU A 18 -7.83 -9.38 4.69
CA GLU A 18 -6.89 -8.42 4.12
C GLU A 18 -5.43 -8.81 4.37
N GLN A 19 -4.62 -8.73 3.31
CA GLN A 19 -3.18 -8.87 3.37
C GLN A 19 -2.53 -7.62 2.75
N VAL A 20 -1.61 -7.00 3.49
CA VAL A 20 -0.92 -5.77 3.10
C VAL A 20 0.57 -5.97 3.24
N LEU A 21 1.32 -5.57 2.21
CA LEU A 21 2.77 -5.55 2.19
C LEU A 21 3.23 -4.18 1.69
N ASP A 22 3.93 -3.44 2.54
CA ASP A 22 4.47 -2.12 2.23
C ASP A 22 5.99 -2.08 2.36
N PHE A 23 6.60 -1.28 1.50
CA PHE A 23 8.00 -0.95 1.48
C PHE A 23 8.14 0.57 1.52
N SER A 24 9.06 1.08 2.33
CA SER A 24 9.35 2.51 2.45
C SER A 24 10.84 2.73 2.50
N TYR A 25 11.37 3.46 1.53
CA TYR A 25 12.78 3.81 1.42
C TYR A 25 12.97 5.30 1.66
N LYS A 26 13.69 5.65 2.72
CA LYS A 26 14.00 7.04 3.11
C LYS A 26 15.41 7.40 2.66
N MET A 27 15.54 8.53 1.98
CA MET A 27 16.81 9.07 1.48
C MET A 27 17.03 10.50 2.03
N PRO A 28 17.80 10.66 3.11
CA PRO A 28 18.17 11.99 3.62
C PRO A 28 18.99 12.80 2.60
N LEU A 29 18.83 14.13 2.59
CA LEU A 29 19.69 15.00 1.79
C LEU A 29 20.89 15.46 2.59
N LEU A 30 22.05 15.48 1.94
CA LEU A 30 23.33 15.91 2.54
C LEU A 30 23.29 17.32 3.16
N LYS A 31 22.50 18.25 2.58
CA LYS A 31 22.45 19.63 3.09
C LYS A 31 21.80 19.75 4.46
N ASN A 32 20.72 19.02 4.71
CA ASN A 32 19.96 19.04 5.97
C ASN A 32 19.30 17.65 6.18
N PRO A 33 20.05 16.63 6.61
CA PRO A 33 19.60 15.24 6.56
C PRO A 33 18.46 14.90 7.55
N LEU A 34 18.36 15.66 8.65
CA LEU A 34 17.26 15.52 9.61
C LEU A 34 15.97 16.15 9.08
N GLU A 35 16.08 17.32 8.45
CA GLU A 35 14.93 18.13 8.05
C GLU A 35 14.45 17.84 6.62
N GLN A 36 15.28 17.23 5.77
CA GLN A 36 14.97 17.12 4.35
C GLN A 36 15.33 15.74 3.83
N TYR A 37 14.32 15.03 3.31
CA TYR A 37 14.50 13.70 2.74
C TYR A 37 13.54 13.44 1.58
N TYR A 38 13.88 12.46 0.75
CA TYR A 38 12.93 11.82 -0.16
C TYR A 38 12.40 10.55 0.49
N LEU A 39 11.16 10.20 0.17
CA LEU A 39 10.52 8.96 0.57
C LEU A 39 10.01 8.27 -0.70
N VAL A 40 10.44 7.04 -0.93
CA VAL A 40 9.91 6.19 -2.01
C VAL A 40 9.17 5.05 -1.35
N GLN A 41 7.88 4.90 -1.66
CA GLN A 41 7.02 3.90 -1.06
C GLN A 41 6.41 3.01 -2.13
N GLY A 42 6.30 1.72 -1.82
CA GLY A 42 5.57 0.75 -2.63
C GLY A 42 4.66 -0.05 -1.72
N GLY A 43 3.46 -0.37 -2.18
CA GLY A 43 2.48 -1.12 -1.41
C GLY A 43 1.72 -2.10 -2.29
N PHE A 44 1.49 -3.29 -1.76
CA PHE A 44 0.60 -4.29 -2.32
C PHE A 44 -0.47 -4.59 -1.28
N LYS A 45 -1.72 -4.50 -1.69
CA LYS A 45 -2.86 -4.86 -0.85
C LYS A 45 -3.74 -5.84 -1.60
N ARG A 46 -4.07 -6.95 -0.94
CA ARG A 46 -5.07 -7.91 -1.40
C ARG A 46 -6.22 -7.94 -0.38
N THR A 47 -7.44 -7.86 -0.87
CA THR A 47 -8.66 -7.96 -0.08
C THR A 47 -9.53 -9.07 -0.66
N ASP A 48 -9.95 -9.98 0.22
CA ASP A 48 -10.89 -11.06 -0.05
C ASP A 48 -11.97 -11.03 1.04
N LEU A 49 -13.07 -10.34 0.77
CA LEU A 49 -14.15 -10.16 1.74
C LEU A 49 -15.52 -10.32 1.09
N ASN A 50 -16.23 -11.37 1.52
CA ASN A 50 -17.64 -11.72 1.25
C ASN A 50 -18.06 -11.91 -0.22
N ASP A 51 -17.64 -11.05 -1.16
CA ASP A 51 -17.89 -11.12 -2.63
C ASP A 51 -16.99 -10.12 -3.40
N THR A 52 -15.96 -9.56 -2.76
CA THR A 52 -15.04 -8.57 -3.35
C THR A 52 -13.63 -9.10 -3.30
N GLU A 53 -13.12 -9.46 -4.48
CA GLU A 53 -11.69 -9.68 -4.70
C GLU A 53 -11.10 -8.40 -5.29
N GLN A 54 -10.18 -7.79 -4.56
CA GLN A 54 -9.46 -6.61 -5.01
C GLN A 54 -7.97 -6.77 -4.79
N ASP A 55 -7.20 -6.55 -5.85
CA ASP A 55 -5.75 -6.45 -5.82
C ASP A 55 -5.35 -5.00 -6.13
N SER A 56 -4.61 -4.37 -5.23
CA SER A 56 -4.11 -3.00 -5.35
C SER A 56 -2.59 -2.97 -5.30
N THR A 57 -1.99 -2.26 -6.25
CA THR A 57 -0.57 -1.92 -6.24
C THR A 57 -0.42 -0.42 -6.22
N THR A 58 0.38 0.09 -5.28
CA THR A 58 0.65 1.52 -5.12
C THR A 58 2.15 1.78 -5.22
N LEU A 59 2.51 2.86 -5.91
CA LEU A 59 3.84 3.47 -5.87
C LEU A 59 3.70 4.94 -5.52
N ALA A 60 4.54 5.43 -4.62
CA ALA A 60 4.56 6.82 -4.22
C ALA A 60 5.99 7.36 -4.08
N VAL A 61 6.18 8.60 -4.48
CA VAL A 61 7.41 9.35 -4.30
C VAL A 61 7.06 10.69 -3.66
N SER A 62 7.72 10.98 -2.55
CA SER A 62 7.45 12.16 -1.75
C SER A 62 8.73 12.90 -1.42
N ARG A 63 8.63 14.22 -1.36
CA ARG A 63 9.69 15.12 -0.93
C ARG A 63 9.25 15.83 0.35
N TYR A 64 9.98 15.61 1.44
CA TYR A 64 9.67 16.15 2.77
C TYR A 64 10.60 17.29 3.18
N TRP A 65 10.02 18.24 3.92
CA TRP A 65 10.69 19.30 4.68
C TRP A 65 10.09 19.37 6.09
N ASP A 66 10.83 18.84 7.06
CA ASP A 66 10.53 18.91 8.48
C ASP A 66 11.19 20.17 9.04
N LEU A 67 10.38 21.09 9.55
CA LEU A 67 10.86 22.34 10.13
C LEU A 67 11.08 22.15 11.63
N SER A 68 12.10 22.79 12.18
CA SER A 68 12.36 22.81 13.63
C SER A 68 11.20 23.39 14.47
N SER A 69 10.27 24.11 13.83
CA SER A 69 9.01 24.55 14.44
C SER A 69 7.99 23.42 14.67
N GLY A 70 8.28 22.19 14.24
CA GLY A 70 7.41 21.01 14.33
C GLY A 70 6.51 20.80 13.10
N TRP A 71 6.47 21.74 12.16
CA TRP A 71 5.69 21.61 10.93
C TRP A 71 6.39 20.70 9.92
N GLN A 72 5.63 19.80 9.29
CA GLN A 72 6.09 18.97 8.19
C GLN A 72 5.39 19.37 6.89
N ARG A 73 6.17 19.65 5.85
CA ARG A 73 5.66 19.96 4.50
C ARG A 73 6.09 18.87 3.54
N ALA A 74 5.21 18.48 2.62
CA ALA A 74 5.54 17.47 1.63
C ALA A 74 4.90 17.76 0.27
N ILE A 75 5.62 17.39 -0.79
CA ILE A 75 5.06 17.23 -2.14
C ILE A 75 5.01 15.73 -2.40
N ASN A 76 3.85 15.23 -2.87
CA ASN A 76 3.60 13.81 -3.06
C ASN A 76 3.16 13.55 -4.51
N LEU A 77 3.78 12.56 -5.13
CA LEU A 77 3.31 11.94 -6.35
C LEU A 77 2.94 10.49 -6.02
N ARG A 78 1.69 10.12 -6.26
CA ARG A 78 1.19 8.76 -6.01
C ARG A 78 0.57 8.21 -7.28
N TRP A 79 0.87 6.96 -7.54
CA TRP A 79 0.26 6.14 -8.58
C TRP A 79 -0.31 4.89 -7.95
N SER A 80 -1.52 4.51 -8.34
CA SER A 80 -2.12 3.23 -7.97
C SER A 80 -2.75 2.56 -9.17
N PHE A 81 -2.70 1.23 -9.14
CA PHE A 81 -3.43 0.35 -10.04
C PHE A 81 -4.28 -0.58 -9.19
N ASP A 82 -5.57 -0.58 -9.46
CA ASP A 82 -6.55 -1.34 -8.73
C ASP A 82 -7.27 -2.26 -9.72
N HIS A 83 -7.16 -3.57 -9.50
CA HIS A 83 -7.94 -4.57 -10.23
C HIS A 83 -9.05 -5.07 -9.31
N PHE A 84 -10.28 -4.88 -9.75
CA PHE A 84 -11.48 -5.33 -9.05
C PHE A 84 -12.14 -6.44 -9.86
N TYR A 85 -12.39 -7.59 -9.23
CA TYR A 85 -13.17 -8.65 -9.83
C TYR A 85 -14.59 -8.57 -9.25
N PRO A 86 -15.60 -8.15 -10.04
CA PRO A 86 -16.98 -8.24 -9.61
C PRO A 86 -17.31 -9.71 -9.41
N GLY A 87 -17.75 -10.10 -8.21
CA GLY A 87 -18.17 -11.46 -7.94
C GLY A 87 -19.34 -11.85 -8.85
N GLU A 88 -19.08 -12.66 -9.87
CA GLU A 88 -20.12 -13.50 -10.47
C GLU A 88 -20.45 -14.58 -9.45
N ARG A 89 -21.49 -14.34 -8.64
CA ARG A 89 -22.23 -15.45 -8.05
C ARG A 89 -22.81 -16.25 -9.20
N HIS A 90 -22.11 -17.32 -9.61
CA HIS A 90 -22.75 -18.49 -10.18
C HIS A 90 -23.88 -18.89 -9.23
N GLN A 91 -25.10 -18.44 -9.54
CA GLN A 91 -26.31 -19.01 -8.97
C GLN A 91 -26.43 -20.43 -9.52
N HIS A 92 -25.73 -21.38 -8.90
CA HIS A 92 -26.15 -22.77 -8.93
C HIS A 92 -27.40 -22.87 -8.05
N HIS A 93 -28.55 -22.52 -8.63
CA HIS A 93 -29.83 -23.05 -8.17
C HIS A 93 -29.75 -24.57 -8.30
N PRO A 94 -29.94 -25.38 -7.24
CA PRO A 94 -30.20 -26.80 -7.44
C PRO A 94 -31.60 -26.90 -8.06
N CYS A 95 -31.66 -26.92 -9.39
CA CYS A 95 -32.87 -27.29 -10.09
C CYS A 95 -33.09 -28.80 -9.89
N CYS A 96 -34.31 -29.14 -9.49
CA CYS A 96 -34.87 -30.49 -9.35
C CYS A 96 -34.40 -31.36 -8.16
N SER A 97 -35.10 -31.23 -7.03
CA SER A 97 -35.40 -32.39 -6.18
C SER A 97 -36.72 -32.99 -6.67
N THR A 98 -36.63 -34.09 -7.42
CA THR A 98 -37.79 -34.92 -7.78
C THR A 98 -38.41 -35.47 -6.50
N ARG A 99 -39.71 -35.23 -6.33
CA ARG A 99 -40.55 -35.83 -5.30
C ARG A 99 -40.68 -37.32 -5.62
N ALA A 100 -40.37 -38.19 -4.65
CA ALA A 100 -40.80 -39.58 -4.59
C ALA A 100 -41.29 -39.86 -3.18
#